data_AF-A0A2E3N0E7-F1
#
_entry.id   AF-A0A2E3N0E7-F1
#
_cell.length_a   1.000
_cell.length_b   1.000
_cell.length_c   1.000
_cell.angle_alpha   90.00
_cell.angle_beta   90.00
_cell.angle_gamma   90.00
#
_symmetry.space_group_name_H-M   'P 1'
#
loop_
_entity.id
_entity.type
_entity.pdbx_description
1 polymer ?
#
loop_
_entity_poly.entity_id
_entity_poly.type
_entity_poly.pdbx_seq_one_letter_code
_entity_poly.pdbx_strand_id
1 'polypeptide(L)'
;MDNPVDHSLDLGLVNYTQHPSNTNYIVYRFSDKNRASSFEQELNNHNIWFEKGKSKTQNNIYTLYAIHKKNYKKTEKINFLIEAKYKKPLIPFKILRYFILFFGLSILTLASIGYCKSKEKIKINQVL
;
A
#
# COMPACT_ATOMS: atom_id res chain seq x y z
N MET A 1 13.43 23.76 2.56
CA MET A 1 13.33 22.50 1.78
C MET A 1 12.64 21.53 2.71
N ASP A 2 11.31 21.46 2.60
CA ASP A 2 10.46 20.71 3.52
C ASP A 2 10.74 19.22 3.33
N ASN A 3 11.14 18.54 4.41
CA ASN A 3 11.45 17.12 4.38
C ASN A 3 10.11 16.35 4.29
N PRO A 4 9.88 15.48 3.30
CA PRO A 4 8.59 14.80 3.10
C PRO A 4 8.19 13.85 4.24
N VAL A 5 9.05 13.68 5.25
CA VAL A 5 8.86 12.83 6.42
C VAL A 5 8.75 13.66 7.72
N ASP A 6 8.75 14.99 7.62
CA ASP A 6 8.62 15.91 8.76
C ASP A 6 7.15 16.02 9.20
N HIS A 7 6.54 14.89 9.51
CA HIS A 7 5.25 14.85 10.16
C HIS A 7 5.53 14.90 11.66
N SER A 8 5.18 16.01 12.30
CA SER A 8 5.19 16.16 13.77
C SER A 8 4.36 15.08 14.49
N LEU A 9 3.52 14.36 13.73
CA LEU A 9 2.68 13.27 14.20
C LEU A 9 2.90 12.02 13.33
N ASP A 10 3.50 10.97 13.91
CA ASP A 10 3.57 9.63 13.29
C ASP A 10 2.22 8.92 13.43
N LEU A 11 1.37 9.08 12.42
CA LEU A 11 0.02 8.48 12.37
C LEU A 11 0.02 6.97 12.12
N GLY A 12 1.18 6.32 11.96
CA GLY A 12 1.23 4.87 11.71
C GLY A 12 0.77 4.42 10.32
N LEU A 13 0.41 5.35 9.43
CA LEU A 13 -0.07 5.05 8.07
C LEU A 13 1.04 4.50 7.18
N VAL A 14 2.27 4.92 7.44
CA VAL A 14 3.47 4.50 6.73
C VAL A 14 4.41 3.74 7.67
N ASN A 15 5.20 2.86 7.07
CA ASN A 15 6.17 2.03 7.78
C ASN A 15 7.55 2.73 7.90
N TYR A 16 7.64 4.04 7.74
CA TYR A 16 8.87 4.81 7.93
C TYR A 16 8.60 6.12 8.66
N THR A 17 9.59 6.59 9.42
CA THR A 17 9.52 7.84 10.20
C THR A 17 10.89 8.51 10.25
N GLN A 18 10.93 9.79 10.60
CA GLN A 18 12.18 10.51 10.81
C GLN A 18 12.87 9.99 12.08
N HIS A 19 14.20 9.84 12.06
CA HIS A 19 14.93 9.36 13.22
C HIS A 19 14.86 10.41 14.35
N PRO A 20 14.47 10.03 15.59
CA PRO A 20 14.19 10.98 16.67
C PRO A 20 15.42 11.81 17.07
N SER A 21 16.60 11.19 17.09
CA SER A 21 17.84 11.87 17.48
C SER A 21 18.60 12.52 16.31
N ASN A 22 18.28 12.20 15.05
CA ASN A 22 19.06 12.65 13.90
C ASN A 22 18.19 12.78 12.65
N THR A 23 17.77 14.00 12.34
CA THR A 23 16.87 14.32 11.22
C THR A 23 17.44 13.98 9.83
N ASN A 24 18.74 13.66 9.73
CA ASN A 24 19.34 13.21 8.47
C ASN A 24 19.05 11.76 8.12
N TYR A 25 18.45 10.99 9.04
CA TYR A 25 18.12 9.59 8.85
C TYR A 25 16.61 9.35 8.89
N ILE A 26 16.18 8.39 8.08
CA ILE A 26 14.81 7.91 7.99
C ILE A 26 14.84 6.45 8.40
N VAL A 27 13.97 6.09 9.33
CA VAL A 27 13.89 4.75 9.92
C VAL A 27 12.70 4.02 9.34
N TYR A 28 12.96 2.95 8.60
CA TYR A 28 11.94 2.00 8.15
C TYR A 28 11.72 0.93 9.21
N ARG A 29 10.47 0.62 9.52
CA ARG A 29 10.04 -0.36 10.54
C ARG A 29 9.28 -1.51 9.91
N PHE A 30 9.76 -2.73 10.12
CA PHE A 30 9.12 -3.94 9.59
C PHE A 30 8.79 -4.91 10.72
N SER A 31 7.52 -5.29 10.86
CA SER A 31 7.08 -6.36 11.78
C SER A 31 7.25 -7.76 11.21
N ASP A 32 7.25 -7.88 9.88
CA ASP A 32 7.39 -9.16 9.18
C ASP A 32 8.84 -9.37 8.74
N LYS A 33 9.42 -10.52 9.15
CA LYS A 33 10.81 -10.87 8.87
C LYS A 33 11.09 -11.04 7.36
N ASN A 34 10.13 -11.55 6.59
CA ASN A 34 10.29 -11.77 5.15
C ASN A 34 10.30 -10.44 4.39
N ARG A 35 9.42 -9.50 4.78
CA ARG A 35 9.44 -8.12 4.25
C ARG A 35 10.76 -7.42 4.58
N ALA A 36 11.19 -7.50 5.85
CA ALA A 36 12.47 -6.93 6.29
C ALA A 36 13.67 -7.50 5.52
N SER A 37 13.69 -8.82 5.28
CA SER A 37 14.76 -9.49 4.52
C SER A 37 14.77 -9.09 3.05
N SER A 38 13.59 -8.93 2.43
CA SER A 38 13.50 -8.46 1.04
C SER A 38 13.98 -7.03 0.91
N PHE A 39 13.67 -6.18 1.89
CA PHE A 39 14.10 -4.78 1.88
C PHE A 39 15.62 -4.69 2.00
N GLU A 40 16.22 -5.43 2.94
CA GLU A 40 17.68 -5.54 3.09
C GLU A 40 18.36 -6.01 1.79
N GLN A 41 17.79 -7.02 1.12
CA GLN A 41 18.30 -7.50 -0.16
C GLN A 41 18.30 -6.41 -1.24
N GLU A 42 17.20 -5.66 -1.37
CA GLU A 42 17.12 -4.55 -2.34
C GLU A 42 18.08 -3.40 -1.99
N LEU A 43 18.28 -3.09 -0.70
CA LEU A 43 19.28 -2.09 -0.29
C LEU A 43 20.69 -2.50 -0.71
N ASN A 44 21.05 -3.77 -0.49
CA ASN A 44 22.34 -4.33 -0.89
C ASN A 44 22.50 -4.33 -2.41
N ASN A 45 21.50 -4.78 -3.17
CA ASN A 45 21.51 -4.77 -4.63
C ASN A 45 21.74 -3.36 -5.21
N HIS A 46 21.26 -2.34 -4.51
CA HIS A 46 21.37 -0.95 -4.91
C HIS A 46 22.56 -0.20 -4.30
N ASN A 47 23.45 -0.88 -3.57
CA ASN A 47 24.61 -0.33 -2.84
C ASN A 47 24.23 0.85 -1.94
N ILE A 48 23.09 0.74 -1.25
CA ILE A 48 22.60 1.77 -0.32
C ILE A 48 23.10 1.43 1.08
N TRP A 49 23.87 2.33 1.69
CA TRP A 49 24.27 2.18 3.08
C TRP A 49 23.07 2.33 4.01
N PHE A 50 22.99 1.45 5.01
CA PHE A 50 21.96 1.46 6.05
C PHE A 50 22.52 0.98 7.39
N GLU A 51 21.87 1.40 8.46
CA GLU A 51 22.10 0.86 9.81
C GLU A 51 20.92 -0.03 10.20
N LYS A 52 21.22 -1.20 10.76
CA LYS A 52 20.22 -2.19 11.15
C LYS A 52 20.03 -2.20 12.66
N GLY A 53 18.79 -2.04 13.09
CA GLY A 53 18.38 -2.11 14.49
C GLY A 53 17.29 -3.16 14.71
N LYS A 54 17.06 -3.49 15.97
CA LYS A 54 15.87 -4.25 16.40
C LYS A 54 15.22 -3.48 17.53
N SER A 55 13.90 -3.34 17.48
CA SER A 55 13.11 -2.75 18.55
C SER A 55 12.08 -3.76 19.02
N LYS A 56 11.98 -3.94 20.33
CA LYS A 56 11.00 -4.82 20.95
C LYS A 56 9.89 -3.95 21.53
N THR A 57 8.69 -4.08 20.99
CA THR A 57 7.46 -3.58 21.61
C THR A 57 6.82 -4.74 22.40
N GLN A 58 5.92 -4.43 23.35
CA GLN A 58 5.28 -5.39 24.26
C GLN A 58 4.85 -6.72 23.59
N ASN A 59 4.36 -6.68 22.34
CA ASN A 59 3.87 -7.87 21.64
C ASN A 59 4.60 -8.19 20.32
N ASN A 60 5.51 -7.35 19.81
CA ASN A 60 6.10 -7.52 18.48
C ASN A 60 7.57 -7.10 18.42
N ILE A 61 8.37 -7.83 17.64
CA ILE A 61 9.76 -7.48 17.32
C ILE A 61 9.76 -6.79 15.96
N TYR A 62 10.19 -5.53 15.93
CA TYR A 62 10.37 -4.77 14.71
C TYR A 62 11.83 -4.80 14.28
N THR A 63 12.07 -5.06 12.99
CA THR A 63 13.37 -4.84 12.36
C THR A 63 13.40 -3.40 11.84
N LEU A 64 14.42 -2.65 12.24
CA LEU A 64 14.58 -1.25 11.89
C LEU A 64 15.74 -1.09 10.91
N TYR A 65 15.55 -0.25 9.89
CA TYR A 65 16.61 0.16 8.97
C TYR A 65 16.67 1.68 8.92
N ALA A 66 17.77 2.27 9.41
CA ALA A 66 18.02 3.70 9.30
C ALA A 66 18.81 3.99 8.03
N ILE A 67 18.27 4.86 7.17
CA ILE A 67 18.83 5.21 5.87
C ILE A 67 18.98 6.72 5.77
N HIS A 68 20.07 7.18 5.17
CA HIS A 68 20.31 8.61 4.98
C HIS A 68 19.25 9.24 4.05
N LYS A 69 18.72 10.40 4.42
CA LYS A 69 17.63 11.10 3.72
C LYS A 69 17.89 11.33 2.23
N LYS A 70 19.16 11.46 1.82
CA LYS A 70 19.58 11.58 0.40
C LYS A 70 19.05 10.43 -0.46
N ASN A 71 18.95 9.24 0.09
CA ASN A 71 18.50 8.03 -0.62
C ASN A 71 17.00 7.78 -0.49
N TYR A 72 16.27 8.62 0.25
CA TYR A 72 14.85 8.45 0.58
C TYR A 72 13.98 8.12 -0.63
N LYS A 73 14.04 8.93 -1.70
CA LYS A 73 13.20 8.73 -2.89
C LYS A 73 13.41 7.38 -3.55
N LYS A 74 14.61 6.79 -3.42
CA LYS A 74 14.95 5.48 -3.96
C LYS A 74 14.43 4.37 -3.03
N THR A 75 14.66 4.52 -1.73
CA THR A 75 14.25 3.52 -0.72
C THR A 75 12.76 3.49 -0.47
N GLU A 76 12.06 4.61 -0.63
CA GLU A 76 10.60 4.69 -0.62
C GLU A 76 9.98 3.86 -1.75
N LYS A 77 10.51 4.00 -2.97
CA LYS A 77 10.05 3.20 -4.12
C LYS A 77 10.28 1.70 -3.89
N ILE A 78 11.46 1.33 -3.41
CA ILE A 78 11.79 -0.05 -3.04
C ILE A 78 10.79 -0.57 -2.00
N ASN A 79 10.52 0.22 -0.97
CA ASN A 79 9.57 -0.12 0.08
C ASN A 79 8.16 -0.35 -0.47
N PHE A 80 7.66 0.51 -1.36
CA PHE A 80 6.35 0.33 -1.99
C PHE A 80 6.28 -0.93 -2.86
N LEU A 81 7.35 -1.27 -3.60
CA LEU A 81 7.41 -2.50 -4.39
C LEU A 81 7.34 -3.74 -3.51
N ILE A 82 8.01 -3.71 -2.35
CA ILE A 82 7.99 -4.81 -1.38
C ILE A 82 6.62 -4.91 -0.72
N GLU A 83 6.04 -3.80 -0.27
CA GLU A 83 4.69 -3.80 0.29
C GLU A 83 3.66 -4.34 -0.73
N ALA A 84 3.79 -3.99 -2.01
CA ALA A 84 2.96 -4.54 -3.08
C ALA A 84 3.15 -6.06 -3.25
N LYS A 85 4.41 -6.56 -3.22
CA LYS A 85 4.74 -7.99 -3.34
C LYS A 85 4.15 -8.84 -2.21
N TYR A 86 4.11 -8.30 -1.00
CA TYR A 86 3.63 -9.00 0.19
C TYR A 86 2.19 -8.63 0.58
N LYS A 87 1.53 -7.75 -0.20
CA LYS A 87 0.17 -7.30 0.10
C LYS A 87 -0.80 -8.48 0.06
N LYS A 88 -1.55 -8.67 1.14
CA LYS A 88 -2.68 -9.59 1.13
C LYS A 88 -3.76 -9.03 0.21
N PRO A 89 -4.39 -9.87 -0.62
CA PRO A 89 -5.53 -9.43 -1.40
C PRO A 89 -6.67 -9.00 -0.47
N LEU A 90 -7.44 -7.99 -0.87
CA LEU A 90 -8.51 -7.40 -0.06
C LEU A 90 -9.56 -8.45 0.37
N ILE A 91 -9.85 -9.41 -0.52
CA ILE A 91 -10.70 -10.56 -0.25
C ILE A 91 -9.83 -11.83 -0.31
N PRO A 92 -9.47 -12.45 0.84
CA PRO A 92 -8.57 -13.60 0.86
C PRO A 92 -9.14 -14.83 0.15
N PHE A 93 -10.45 -15.06 0.27
CA PHE A 93 -11.13 -16.19 -0.35
C PHE A 93 -11.32 -15.98 -1.86
N LYS A 94 -10.71 -16.87 -2.67
CA LYS A 94 -10.76 -16.79 -4.14
C LYS A 94 -12.20 -16.84 -4.68
N ILE A 95 -13.01 -17.75 -4.15
CA ILE A 95 -14.40 -17.95 -4.57
C ILE A 95 -15.23 -16.68 -4.29
N LEU A 96 -15.17 -16.17 -3.06
CA LEU A 96 -15.90 -14.96 -2.67
C LEU A 96 -15.46 -13.75 -3.49
N ARG A 97 -14.16 -13.63 -3.79
CA ARG A 97 -13.63 -12.54 -4.61
C ARG A 97 -14.25 -12.51 -5.99
N TYR A 98 -14.30 -13.65 -6.69
CA TYR A 98 -14.90 -13.73 -8.01
C TYR A 98 -16.42 -13.61 -7.96
N PHE A 99 -17.07 -14.17 -6.94
CA PHE A 99 -18.51 -14.02 -6.74
C PHE A 99 -18.92 -12.55 -6.67
N ILE A 100 -18.27 -11.75 -5.83
CA ILE A 100 -18.58 -10.31 -5.70
C ILE A 100 -18.36 -9.57 -7.02
N LEU A 101 -17.27 -9.90 -7.73
CA LEU A 101 -16.96 -9.28 -9.02
C LEU A 101 -18.05 -9.57 -10.06
N PHE A 102 -18.44 -10.84 -10.22
CA PHE A 102 -19.49 -11.23 -11.16
C PHE A 102 -20.87 -10.76 -10.75
N PHE A 103 -21.16 -10.71 -9.45
CA PHE A 103 -22.43 -10.21 -8.94
C PHE A 103 -22.59 -8.71 -9.22
N GLY A 104 -21.56 -7.92 -8.92
CA GLY A 104 -21.56 -6.48 -9.24
C GLY A 104 -21.67 -6.22 -10.74
N LEU A 105 -20.93 -6.98 -11.56
CA LEU A 105 -21.03 -6.88 -13.02
C LEU A 105 -22.44 -7.23 -13.53
N SER A 106 -23.06 -8.27 -12.96
CA SER A 106 -24.43 -8.67 -13.31
C SER A 106 -25.47 -7.61 -12.98
N ILE A 107 -25.33 -6.93 -11.84
CA ILE A 107 -26.23 -5.81 -11.49
C ILE A 107 -26.05 -4.66 -12.47
N LEU A 108 -24.80 -4.32 -12.82
CA LEU A 108 -24.48 -3.27 -13.80
C LEU A 108 -25.05 -3.57 -15.19
N THR A 109 -24.96 -4.81 -15.66
CA THR A 109 -25.54 -5.21 -16.94
C THR A 109 -27.06 -5.17 -16.90
N LEU A 110 -27.68 -5.66 -15.81
CA LEU A 110 -29.13 -5.63 -15.65
C LEU A 110 -29.66 -4.19 -15.60
N ALA A 111 -28.99 -3.30 -14.87
CA ALA A 111 -29.31 -1.88 -14.82
C ALA A 111 -29.19 -1.22 -16.21
N SER A 112 -28.15 -1.56 -16.97
CA SER A 112 -27.94 -1.04 -18.33
C SER A 112 -29.04 -1.50 -19.29
N ILE A 113 -29.42 -2.78 -19.25
CA ILE A 113 -30.52 -3.32 -20.07
C ILE A 113 -31.85 -2.66 -19.67
N GLY A 114 -32.11 -2.53 -18.36
CA GLY A 114 -33.29 -1.88 -17.83
C GLY A 114 -33.41 -0.42 -18.28
N TYR A 115 -32.30 0.31 -18.29
CA TYR A 115 -32.24 1.69 -18.78
C TYR A 115 -32.57 1.79 -20.27
N CYS A 116 -31.97 0.94 -21.12
CA CYS A 116 -32.24 0.94 -22.56
C CYS A 116 -33.72 0.65 -22.85
N LYS A 117 -34.30 -0.40 -22.23
CA LYS A 117 -35.72 -0.75 -22.42
C LYS A 117 -36.68 0.33 -21.91
N SER A 118 -36.35 0.98 -20.78
CA SER A 118 -37.15 2.08 -20.24
C SER A 118 -37.21 3.27 -21.20
N LYS A 119 -36.06 3.64 -21.80
CA LYS A 119 -35.99 4.70 -22.82
C LYS A 119 -36.83 4.41 -24.06
N GLU A 120 -36.80 3.17 -24.56
CA GLU A 120 -37.61 2.77 -25.72
C GLU A 120 -39.11 2.89 -25.44
N LYS A 121 -39.56 2.44 -24.26
CA LYS A 121 -40.96 2.53 -23.85
C LYS A 121 -41.47 3.98 -23.76
N ILE A 122 -40.65 4.89 -23.23
CA ILE A 122 -41.00 6.31 -23.13
C ILE A 122 -41.14 6.95 -24.52
N LYS A 123 -40.28 6.62 -25.49
CA LYS A 123 -40.40 7.13 -26.87
C LYS A 123 -41.67 6.66 -27.57
N ILE A 124 -42.04 5.39 -27.43
CA ILE A 124 -43.25 4.83 -28.08
C ILE A 124 -44.51 5.54 -27.57
N ASN A 125 -44.60 5.79 -26.26
CA ASN A 125 -45.76 6.45 -25.65
C ASN A 125 -45.88 7.96 -25.94
N GLN A 126 -44.88 8.60 -26.55
CA GLN A 126 -44.96 10.01 -26.98
C GLN A 126 -45.41 10.18 -28.43
N VAL A 127 -45.46 9.09 -29.21
CA VAL A 127 -45.79 9.10 -30.64
C VAL A 127 -47.23 8.62 -30.90
N LEU A 128 -47.90 8.05 -29.90
CA LEU A 128 -49.33 7.74 -29.87
C LEU A 128 -50.10 8.87 -29.18
#